data_AF-A0A6G8IBY5-F1
#
_entry.id   AF-A0A6G8IBY5-F1
#
_cell.length_a   1.000
_cell.length_b   1.000
_cell.length_c   1.000
_cell.angle_alpha   90.00
_cell.angle_beta   90.00
_cell.angle_gamma   90.00
#
_symmetry.space_group_name_H-M   'P 1'
#
loop_
_entity.id
_entity.type
_entity.pdbx_description
1 polymer ?
#
loop_
_entity_poly.entity_id
_entity_poly.type
_entity_poly.pdbx_seq_one_letter_code
_entity_poly.pdbx_strand_id
1 'polypeptide(L)'
;MLALPVFAVSAQATAQTKGNTDEKLFNDPPAADRGWQGLANVLEALSPGVDTSLPLTPSQITDRIEQMINQGRAQEALEIIQKREAQRAESQALGEDVQLMFLHARALAATGRETEAEQIYRDMTITYPELPEPWNNLASIYIKQKQLDRAQDALSMALSAFPEYDLARYNLGQVQLMQAYESFSQAGQSGIADATLKAQEVQRILE
;
A
#
# COMPACT_ATOMS: atom_id res chain seq x y z
N MET A 1 46.23 26.57 50.81
CA MET A 1 47.06 25.38 51.10
C MET A 1 46.84 24.40 49.96
N LEU A 2 47.80 24.00 49.14
CA LEU A 2 49.26 24.09 49.16
C LEU A 2 49.74 24.11 47.71
N ALA A 3 50.66 25.02 47.39
CA ALA A 3 51.59 24.84 46.28
C ALA A 3 52.95 25.27 46.79
N LEU A 4 53.95 24.40 46.67
CA LEU A 4 55.40 24.68 46.71
C LEU A 4 56.14 23.47 46.08
N PRO A 5 57.37 23.63 45.55
CA PRO A 5 58.07 24.85 45.17
C PRO A 5 58.77 24.80 43.79
N VAL A 6 59.16 25.99 43.37
CA VAL A 6 60.14 26.33 42.34
C VAL A 6 61.57 26.12 42.88
N PHE A 7 62.50 25.76 42.00
CA PHE A 7 63.91 26.16 42.04
C PHE A 7 64.28 26.61 40.62
N ALA A 8 65.15 27.59 40.33
CA ALA A 8 65.75 28.71 41.03
C ALA A 8 66.69 29.37 39.99
N VAL A 9 66.69 30.72 39.90
CA VAL A 9 67.89 31.59 39.93
C VAL A 9 68.87 31.51 38.73
N SER A 10 69.44 32.55 38.11
CA SER A 10 69.53 34.02 38.23
C SER A 10 70.21 34.53 36.93
N ALA A 11 69.79 35.64 36.30
CA ALA A 11 70.42 36.98 36.31
C ALA A 11 71.97 37.00 36.25
N GLN A 12 72.69 37.78 35.44
CA GLN A 12 72.43 39.08 34.79
C GLN A 12 73.61 39.41 33.83
N ALA A 13 73.41 40.23 32.79
CA ALA A 13 74.20 41.45 32.49
C ALA A 13 74.04 41.95 31.03
N THR A 14 74.37 43.22 30.86
CA THR A 14 73.97 44.22 29.86
C THR A 14 74.85 44.34 28.60
N ALA A 15 74.23 44.96 27.58
CA ALA A 15 74.78 45.88 26.56
C ALA A 15 75.32 45.37 25.22
N GLN A 16 74.62 45.82 24.17
CA GLN A 16 75.05 46.23 22.81
C GLN A 16 75.75 45.21 21.89
N THR A 17 75.05 44.80 20.82
CA THR A 17 75.31 45.17 19.40
C THR A 17 74.83 44.07 18.44
N LYS A 18 74.21 44.52 17.33
CA LYS A 18 74.08 43.88 16.01
C LYS A 18 73.44 42.48 15.91
N GLY A 19 72.36 42.42 15.13
CA GLY A 19 71.83 41.21 14.51
C GLY A 19 70.55 40.73 15.16
N ASN A 20 69.40 41.25 14.74
CA ASN A 20 68.12 40.66 15.11
C ASN A 20 67.90 39.42 14.23
N THR A 21 68.26 38.25 14.75
CA THR A 21 67.91 36.93 14.19
C THR A 21 66.91 36.25 15.12
N ASP A 22 65.78 35.85 14.52
CA ASP A 22 64.78 34.90 15.00
C ASP A 22 63.78 35.33 16.09
N GLU A 23 62.93 36.31 15.75
CA GLU A 23 61.58 36.42 16.33
C GLU A 23 60.52 36.37 15.23
N LYS A 24 60.22 35.15 14.79
CA LYS A 24 58.98 34.81 14.09
C LYS A 24 58.60 33.41 14.53
N LEU A 25 57.32 33.20 14.83
CA LEU A 25 56.48 32.13 14.29
C LEU A 25 55.09 32.28 14.93
N PHE A 26 54.33 33.25 14.39
CA PHE A 26 52.86 33.38 14.43
C PHE A 26 52.22 34.00 15.68
N ASN A 27 51.85 35.28 15.55
CA ASN A 27 50.75 35.87 16.32
C ASN A 27 49.93 36.76 15.37
N ASP A 28 49.15 36.12 14.50
CA ASP A 28 48.16 36.76 13.63
C ASP A 28 46.75 36.43 14.15
N PRO A 29 45.78 37.37 14.10
CA PRO A 29 44.38 37.06 14.37
C PRO A 29 43.91 35.99 13.36
N PRO A 30 43.03 35.05 13.74
CA PRO A 30 42.61 34.00 12.83
C PRO A 30 41.97 34.65 11.60
N ALA A 31 42.55 34.37 10.43
CA ALA A 31 41.99 34.78 9.16
C ALA A 31 40.58 34.20 9.03
N ALA A 32 39.65 34.98 8.48
CA ALA A 32 38.34 34.49 8.09
C ALA A 32 38.54 33.46 6.97
N ASP A 33 38.68 32.18 7.33
CA ASP A 33 38.87 31.09 6.40
C ASP A 33 37.58 30.85 5.60
N ARG A 34 37.49 31.55 4.46
CA ARG A 34 36.53 31.27 3.38
C ARG A 34 36.64 29.83 2.84
N GLY A 35 37.66 29.08 3.23
CA GLY A 35 37.88 27.67 2.87
C GLY A 35 36.87 26.71 3.50
N TRP A 36 36.46 26.93 4.75
CA TRP A 36 35.45 26.09 5.41
C TRP A 36 34.03 26.34 4.88
N GLN A 37 33.74 27.56 4.42
CA GLN A 37 32.48 27.88 3.75
C GLN A 37 32.39 27.26 2.35
N GLY A 38 33.50 27.23 1.61
CA GLY A 38 33.57 26.51 0.33
C GLY A 38 33.34 25.01 0.50
N LEU A 39 33.94 24.41 1.54
CA LEU A 39 33.70 23.01 1.89
C LEU A 39 32.26 22.78 2.35
N ALA A 40 31.67 23.67 3.15
CA ALA A 40 30.28 23.59 3.58
C ALA A 40 29.32 23.64 2.39
N ASN A 41 29.54 24.55 1.43
CA ASN A 41 28.72 24.65 0.22
C ASN A 41 28.87 23.41 -0.69
N VAL A 42 30.07 22.82 -0.76
CA VAL A 42 30.31 21.58 -1.51
C VAL A 42 29.67 20.38 -0.80
N LEU A 43 29.77 20.29 0.53
CA LEU A 43 29.11 19.25 1.32
C LEU A 43 27.59 19.39 1.28
N GLU A 44 27.05 20.60 1.25
CA GLU A 44 25.61 20.87 1.10
C GLU A 44 25.12 20.53 -0.32
N ALA A 45 25.94 20.79 -1.34
CA ALA A 45 25.68 20.35 -2.72
C ALA A 45 25.83 18.83 -2.90
N LEU A 46 26.54 18.15 -2.00
CA LEU A 46 26.71 16.69 -1.96
C LEU A 46 25.85 16.01 -0.89
N SER A 47 25.13 16.78 -0.07
CA SER A 47 24.12 16.26 0.83
C SER A 47 23.14 15.47 -0.03
N PRO A 48 22.85 14.19 0.27
CA PRO A 48 21.88 13.44 -0.49
C PRO A 48 20.52 14.07 -0.24
N GLY A 49 20.12 15.01 -1.11
CA GLY A 49 18.72 15.42 -1.30
C GLY A 49 17.90 14.30 -1.95
N VAL A 50 18.52 13.15 -2.19
CA VAL A 50 17.87 11.90 -2.54
C VAL A 50 17.29 11.33 -1.26
N ASP A 51 15.98 11.10 -1.26
CA ASP A 51 15.32 10.32 -0.23
C ASP A 51 16.05 8.97 -0.09
N THR A 52 16.80 8.84 1.01
CA THR A 52 17.61 7.63 1.32
C THR A 52 16.75 6.56 1.99
N SER A 53 15.44 6.78 2.13
CA SER A 53 14.54 5.70 2.45
C SER A 53 14.60 4.65 1.33
N LEU A 54 14.71 3.39 1.73
CA LEU A 54 14.63 2.30 0.76
C LEU A 54 13.26 2.40 0.08
N PRO A 55 13.21 2.37 -1.27
CA PRO A 55 11.93 2.35 -1.96
C PRO A 55 11.14 1.14 -1.49
N LEU A 56 9.83 1.33 -1.28
CA LEU A 56 8.96 0.25 -0.84
C LEU A 56 9.04 -0.93 -1.82
N THR A 57 9.13 -2.14 -1.26
CA THR A 57 9.03 -3.37 -2.04
C THR A 57 7.63 -3.49 -2.66
N PRO A 58 7.46 -4.26 -3.76
CA PRO A 58 6.15 -4.48 -4.36
C PRO A 58 5.09 -4.95 -3.34
N SER A 59 5.44 -5.89 -2.46
CA SER A 59 4.54 -6.38 -1.40
C SER A 59 4.12 -5.27 -0.44
N GLN A 60 5.06 -4.44 0.03
CA GLN A 60 4.74 -3.33 0.95
C GLN A 60 3.82 -2.30 0.30
N ILE A 61 3.94 -2.10 -1.01
CA ILE A 61 3.03 -1.22 -1.76
C ILE A 61 1.63 -1.83 -1.79
N THR A 62 1.49 -3.10 -2.14
CA THR A 62 0.19 -3.79 -2.17
C THR A 62 -0.46 -3.90 -0.80
N ASP A 63 0.32 -4.15 0.26
CA ASP A 63 -0.18 -4.21 1.65
C ASP A 63 -0.77 -2.86 2.07
N ARG A 64 -0.09 -1.77 1.72
CA ARG A 64 -0.58 -0.41 1.99
C ARG A 64 -1.84 -0.09 1.20
N ILE A 65 -1.91 -0.50 -0.06
CA ILE A 65 -3.11 -0.36 -0.91
C ILE A 65 -4.29 -1.09 -0.28
N GLU A 66 -4.09 -2.34 0.10
CA GLU A 66 -5.10 -3.15 0.78
C GLU A 66 -5.57 -2.49 2.08
N GLN A 67 -4.64 -2.00 2.90
CA GLN A 67 -5.00 -1.29 4.13
C GLN A 67 -5.86 -0.05 3.85
N MET A 68 -5.53 0.74 2.81
CA MET A 68 -6.34 1.91 2.44
C MET A 68 -7.75 1.50 2.01
N ILE A 69 -7.90 0.45 1.19
CA ILE A 69 -9.22 -0.07 0.78
C ILE A 69 -10.02 -0.48 2.01
N ASN A 70 -9.41 -1.24 2.93
CA ASN A 70 -10.06 -1.70 4.16
C ASN A 70 -10.46 -0.55 5.12
N GLN A 71 -9.78 0.59 5.03
CA GLN A 71 -10.10 1.81 5.78
C GLN A 71 -11.17 2.70 5.10
N GLY A 72 -11.74 2.26 3.97
CA GLY A 72 -12.69 3.05 3.18
C GLY A 72 -12.03 4.14 2.32
N ARG A 73 -10.69 4.20 2.29
CA ARG A 73 -9.90 5.16 1.50
C ARG A 73 -9.62 4.62 0.10
N ALA A 74 -10.63 3.98 -0.51
CA ALA A 74 -10.49 3.31 -1.80
C ALA A 74 -10.17 4.28 -2.95
N GLN A 75 -10.63 5.53 -2.88
CA GLN A 75 -10.31 6.54 -3.89
C GLN A 75 -8.80 6.89 -3.87
N GLU A 76 -8.21 7.10 -2.69
CA GLU A 76 -6.77 7.32 -2.57
C GLU A 76 -5.97 6.09 -3.01
N ALA A 77 -6.49 4.88 -2.76
CA ALA A 77 -5.89 3.65 -3.22
C ALA A 77 -5.82 3.59 -4.76
N LEU A 78 -6.88 3.99 -5.47
CA LEU A 78 -6.89 4.05 -6.94
C LEU A 78 -5.82 4.99 -7.50
N GLU A 79 -5.61 6.15 -6.88
CA GLU A 79 -4.55 7.07 -7.32
C GLU A 79 -3.15 6.47 -7.19
N ILE A 80 -2.92 5.70 -6.11
CA ILE A 80 -1.64 5.02 -5.89
C ILE A 80 -1.46 3.86 -6.87
N ILE A 81 -2.51 3.10 -7.13
CA ILE A 81 -2.52 2.02 -8.13
C ILE A 81 -2.17 2.57 -9.51
N GLN A 82 -2.82 3.65 -9.95
CA GLN A 82 -2.56 4.27 -11.25
C GLN A 82 -1.09 4.72 -11.39
N LYS A 83 -0.53 5.34 -10.34
CA LYS A 83 0.90 5.72 -10.32
C LYS A 83 1.80 4.49 -10.43
N ARG A 84 1.44 3.40 -9.76
CA ARG A 84 2.19 2.14 -9.79
C ARG A 84 2.13 1.49 -11.17
N GLU A 85 0.97 1.44 -11.80
CA GLU A 85 0.78 0.92 -13.16
C GLU A 85 1.59 1.73 -14.18
N ALA A 86 1.56 3.07 -14.09
CA ALA A 86 2.37 3.95 -14.94
C ALA A 86 3.89 3.69 -14.79
N GLN A 87 4.37 3.57 -13.54
CA GLN A 87 5.77 3.25 -13.27
C GLN A 87 6.18 1.90 -13.86
N ARG A 88 5.31 0.87 -13.72
CA ARG A 88 5.57 -0.46 -14.28
C ARG A 88 5.66 -0.41 -15.80
N ALA A 89 4.74 0.31 -16.45
CA ALA A 89 4.75 0.50 -17.90
C ALA A 89 6.02 1.22 -18.38
N GLU A 90 6.44 2.28 -17.70
CA GLU A 90 7.68 3.01 -18.01
C GLU A 90 8.92 2.13 -17.84
N SER A 91 8.98 1.35 -16.76
CA SER A 91 10.09 0.42 -16.50
C SER A 91 10.09 -0.82 -17.38
N GLN A 92 9.11 -1.00 -18.27
CA GLN A 92 8.91 -2.19 -19.09
C GLN A 92 8.95 -3.48 -18.25
N ALA A 93 8.34 -3.44 -17.05
CA ALA A 93 8.32 -4.56 -16.14
C ALA A 93 7.67 -5.78 -16.83
N LEU A 94 8.36 -6.91 -16.81
CA LEU A 94 7.86 -8.15 -17.38
C LEU A 94 6.84 -8.80 -16.44
N GLY A 95 5.74 -9.29 -17.01
CA GLY A 95 4.68 -9.98 -16.28
C GLY A 95 3.65 -9.05 -15.63
N GLU A 96 2.49 -9.63 -15.33
CA GLU A 96 1.41 -8.95 -14.61
C GLU A 96 1.63 -9.00 -13.10
N ASP A 97 1.09 -8.01 -12.40
CA ASP A 97 1.07 -7.95 -10.94
C ASP A 97 -0.32 -8.35 -10.47
N VAL A 98 -0.55 -9.66 -10.36
CA VAL A 98 -1.88 -10.23 -10.11
C VAL A 98 -2.51 -9.67 -8.83
N GLN A 99 -1.69 -9.45 -7.79
CA GLN A 99 -2.14 -8.83 -6.54
C GLN A 99 -2.58 -7.38 -6.76
N LEU A 100 -1.80 -6.59 -7.52
CA LEU A 100 -2.17 -5.22 -7.84
C LEU A 100 -3.46 -5.16 -8.69
N MET A 101 -3.63 -6.06 -9.66
CA MET A 101 -4.86 -6.18 -10.47
C MET A 101 -6.07 -6.48 -9.59
N PHE A 102 -5.94 -7.44 -8.68
CA PHE A 102 -7.00 -7.76 -7.72
C PHE A 102 -7.38 -6.57 -6.84
N LEU A 103 -6.37 -5.85 -6.31
CA LEU A 103 -6.59 -4.66 -5.48
C LEU A 103 -7.20 -3.50 -6.29
N HIS A 104 -6.86 -3.36 -7.57
CA HIS A 104 -7.49 -2.39 -8.48
C HIS A 104 -8.99 -2.68 -8.61
N ALA A 105 -9.36 -3.91 -8.93
CA ALA A 105 -10.76 -4.30 -9.02
C ALA A 105 -11.52 -4.10 -7.69
N ARG A 106 -10.90 -4.43 -6.55
CA ARG A 106 -11.47 -4.18 -5.22
C ARG A 106 -11.70 -2.68 -4.95
N ALA A 107 -10.73 -1.84 -5.29
CA ALA A 107 -10.85 -0.40 -5.10
C ALA A 107 -11.92 0.23 -6.03
N LEU A 108 -12.03 -0.25 -7.27
CA LEU A 108 -13.11 0.14 -8.19
C LEU A 108 -14.49 -0.25 -7.64
N ALA A 109 -14.66 -1.49 -7.18
CA ALA A 109 -15.91 -1.95 -6.58
C ALA A 109 -16.27 -1.13 -5.33
N ALA A 110 -15.30 -0.84 -4.46
CA ALA A 110 -15.50 -0.03 -3.26
C ALA A 110 -15.85 1.44 -3.54
N THR A 111 -15.53 1.95 -4.73
CA THR A 111 -15.87 3.31 -5.18
C THR A 111 -17.12 3.35 -6.07
N GLY A 112 -17.85 2.23 -6.19
CA GLY A 112 -19.08 2.14 -6.99
C GLY A 112 -18.84 2.00 -8.49
N ARG A 113 -17.59 1.85 -8.94
CA ARG A 113 -17.21 1.61 -10.34
C ARG A 113 -17.31 0.12 -10.67
N GLU A 114 -18.48 -0.46 -10.44
CA GLU A 114 -18.69 -1.91 -10.45
C GLU A 114 -18.51 -2.54 -11.83
N THR A 115 -18.88 -1.85 -12.92
CA THR A 115 -18.68 -2.35 -14.28
C THR A 115 -17.19 -2.54 -14.62
N GLU A 116 -16.35 -1.62 -14.17
CA GLU A 116 -14.90 -1.70 -14.41
C GLU A 116 -14.27 -2.79 -13.54
N ALA A 117 -14.71 -2.91 -12.28
CA ALA A 117 -14.30 -4.00 -11.41
C ALA A 117 -14.71 -5.37 -11.97
N GLU A 118 -15.94 -5.51 -12.47
CA GLU A 118 -16.42 -6.74 -13.11
C GLU A 118 -15.52 -7.14 -14.27
N GLN A 119 -15.15 -6.18 -15.13
CA GLN A 119 -14.29 -6.48 -16.27
C GLN A 119 -12.92 -7.02 -15.82
N ILE A 120 -12.26 -6.37 -14.86
CA ILE A 120 -10.97 -6.84 -14.35
C ILE A 120 -11.11 -8.23 -13.72
N TYR A 121 -12.12 -8.46 -12.87
CA TYR A 121 -12.29 -9.77 -12.28
C TYR A 121 -12.59 -10.86 -13.32
N ARG A 122 -13.36 -10.56 -14.37
CA ARG A 122 -13.59 -11.51 -15.47
C ARG A 122 -12.31 -11.84 -16.22
N ASP A 123 -11.44 -10.86 -16.46
CA ASP A 123 -10.16 -11.10 -17.11
C ASP A 123 -9.24 -11.94 -16.20
N MET A 124 -9.26 -11.68 -14.89
CA MET A 124 -8.57 -12.51 -13.91
C MET A 124 -9.09 -13.94 -13.87
N THR A 125 -10.39 -14.17 -13.94
CA THR A 125 -10.94 -15.54 -13.91
C THR A 125 -10.65 -16.34 -15.18
N ILE A 126 -10.38 -15.66 -16.30
CA ILE A 126 -9.94 -16.29 -17.55
C ILE A 126 -8.45 -16.64 -17.46
N THR A 127 -7.63 -15.73 -16.94
CA THR A 127 -6.16 -15.85 -16.97
C THR A 127 -5.61 -16.65 -15.79
N TYR A 128 -6.27 -16.56 -14.63
CA TYR A 128 -5.90 -17.16 -13.36
C TYR A 128 -7.10 -17.92 -12.76
N PRO A 129 -7.66 -18.93 -13.45
CA PRO A 129 -8.88 -19.62 -13.03
C PRO A 129 -8.74 -20.36 -11.69
N GLU A 130 -7.51 -20.64 -11.25
CA GLU A 130 -7.16 -21.26 -9.97
C GLU A 130 -7.32 -20.33 -8.75
N LEU A 131 -7.45 -19.02 -8.96
CA LEU A 131 -7.64 -18.06 -7.88
C LEU A 131 -9.13 -17.98 -7.52
N PRO A 132 -9.52 -18.35 -6.30
CA PRO A 132 -10.94 -18.35 -5.92
C PRO A 132 -11.49 -16.94 -5.60
N GLU A 133 -10.63 -15.97 -5.28
CA GLU A 133 -11.04 -14.64 -4.85
C GLU A 133 -11.71 -13.80 -5.95
N PRO A 134 -11.21 -13.75 -7.21
CA PRO A 134 -11.89 -13.04 -8.30
C PRO A 134 -13.31 -13.55 -8.55
N TRP A 135 -13.51 -14.88 -8.53
CA TRP A 135 -14.81 -15.51 -8.65
C TRP A 135 -15.78 -15.08 -7.53
N ASN A 136 -15.31 -15.09 -6.27
CA ASN A 136 -16.11 -14.64 -5.13
C ASN A 136 -16.50 -13.14 -5.22
N ASN A 137 -15.59 -12.30 -5.74
CA ASN A 137 -15.90 -10.87 -5.93
C ASN A 137 -16.86 -10.63 -7.10
N LEU A 138 -16.78 -11.40 -8.19
CA LEU A 138 -17.78 -11.38 -9.27
C LEU A 138 -19.17 -11.73 -8.74
N ALA A 139 -19.27 -12.74 -7.88
CA ALA A 139 -20.53 -13.10 -7.27
C ALA A 139 -21.14 -11.95 -6.46
N SER A 140 -20.31 -11.23 -5.70
CA SER A 140 -20.74 -10.04 -4.94
C SER A 140 -21.30 -8.94 -5.85
N ILE A 141 -20.68 -8.73 -7.02
CA ILE A 141 -21.19 -7.80 -8.04
C ILE A 141 -22.52 -8.30 -8.62
N TYR A 142 -22.61 -9.59 -8.98
CA TYR A 142 -23.83 -10.17 -9.54
C TYR A 142 -25.01 -10.15 -8.57
N ILE A 143 -24.78 -10.36 -7.28
CA ILE A 143 -25.80 -10.20 -6.23
C ILE A 143 -26.37 -8.78 -6.25
N LYS A 144 -25.52 -7.75 -6.28
CA LYS A 144 -25.96 -6.35 -6.34
C LYS A 144 -26.75 -6.04 -7.62
N GLN A 145 -26.37 -6.67 -8.73
CA GLN A 145 -27.08 -6.58 -10.01
C GLN A 145 -28.35 -7.44 -10.08
N LYS A 146 -28.71 -8.17 -9.00
CA LYS A 146 -29.81 -9.14 -8.93
C LYS A 146 -29.72 -10.29 -9.94
N GLN A 147 -28.50 -10.64 -10.34
CA GLN A 147 -28.20 -11.75 -11.27
C GLN A 147 -27.78 -12.98 -10.47
N LEU A 148 -28.73 -13.54 -9.72
CA LEU A 148 -28.44 -14.60 -8.73
C LEU A 148 -27.86 -15.87 -9.37
N ASP A 149 -28.28 -16.23 -10.57
CA ASP A 149 -27.75 -17.39 -11.29
C ASP A 149 -26.26 -17.23 -11.62
N ARG A 150 -25.86 -16.04 -12.11
CA ARG A 150 -24.44 -15.74 -12.37
C ARG A 150 -23.62 -15.70 -11.09
N ALA A 151 -24.22 -15.24 -9.98
CA ALA A 151 -23.56 -15.26 -8.68
C ALA A 151 -23.31 -16.70 -8.20
N GLN A 152 -24.29 -17.58 -8.36
CA GLN A 152 -24.17 -19.00 -8.04
C GLN A 152 -23.07 -19.68 -8.88
N ASP A 153 -23.05 -19.43 -10.19
CA ASP A 153 -22.03 -19.98 -11.09
C ASP A 153 -20.62 -19.54 -10.66
N ALA A 154 -20.46 -18.23 -10.39
CA ALA A 154 -19.18 -17.69 -9.95
C ALA A 154 -18.72 -18.33 -8.61
N LEU A 155 -19.60 -18.48 -7.62
CA LEU A 155 -19.25 -19.13 -6.35
C LEU A 155 -18.95 -20.61 -6.51
N SER A 156 -19.63 -21.29 -7.43
CA SER A 156 -19.35 -22.69 -7.77
C SER A 156 -17.97 -22.83 -8.40
N MET A 157 -17.56 -21.87 -9.24
CA MET A 157 -16.20 -21.81 -9.78
C MET A 157 -15.16 -21.52 -8.69
N ALA A 158 -15.44 -20.60 -7.75
CA ALA A 158 -14.57 -20.35 -6.61
C ALA A 158 -14.30 -21.62 -5.78
N LEU A 159 -15.36 -22.41 -5.52
CA LEU A 159 -15.26 -23.68 -4.79
C LEU A 159 -14.65 -24.81 -5.61
N SER A 160 -14.71 -24.74 -6.94
CA SER A 160 -14.01 -25.67 -7.82
C SER A 160 -12.51 -25.41 -7.81
N ALA A 161 -12.10 -24.14 -7.76
CA ALA A 161 -10.71 -23.72 -7.65
C ALA A 161 -10.12 -24.03 -6.27
N PHE A 162 -10.89 -23.75 -5.20
CA PHE A 162 -10.49 -24.03 -3.82
C PHE A 162 -11.67 -24.57 -2.99
N PRO A 163 -11.80 -25.90 -2.84
CA PRO A 163 -12.93 -26.52 -2.15
C PRO A 163 -13.09 -26.08 -0.68
N GLU A 164 -11.99 -25.76 0.00
CA GLU A 164 -11.95 -25.31 1.40
C GLU A 164 -12.17 -23.79 1.54
N TYR A 165 -12.62 -23.10 0.49
CA TYR A 165 -12.90 -21.67 0.58
C TYR A 165 -14.21 -21.38 1.33
N ASP A 166 -14.15 -21.36 2.66
CA ASP A 166 -15.32 -21.21 3.54
C ASP A 166 -16.14 -19.96 3.24
N LEU A 167 -15.50 -18.86 2.86
CA LEU A 167 -16.21 -17.62 2.51
C LEU A 167 -17.09 -17.80 1.26
N ALA A 168 -16.61 -18.52 0.24
CA ALA A 168 -17.42 -18.81 -0.93
C ALA A 168 -18.58 -19.76 -0.61
N ARG A 169 -18.40 -20.72 0.31
CA ARG A 169 -19.51 -21.57 0.80
C ARG A 169 -20.57 -20.75 1.51
N TYR A 170 -20.15 -19.83 2.38
CA TYR A 170 -21.05 -18.91 3.08
C TYR A 170 -21.84 -18.05 2.08
N ASN A 171 -21.15 -17.41 1.14
CA ASN A 171 -21.77 -16.56 0.12
C ASN A 171 -22.72 -17.37 -0.79
N LEU A 172 -22.39 -18.63 -1.10
CA LEU A 172 -23.27 -19.51 -1.90
C LEU A 172 -24.56 -19.82 -1.15
N GLY A 173 -24.48 -20.06 0.16
CA GLY A 173 -25.66 -20.20 1.01
C GLY A 173 -26.54 -18.95 0.99
N GLN A 174 -25.95 -17.75 1.03
CA GLN A 174 -26.72 -16.50 0.91
C GLN A 174 -27.42 -16.38 -0.45
N VAL A 175 -26.71 -16.67 -1.56
CA VAL A 175 -27.31 -16.66 -2.91
C VAL A 175 -28.47 -17.65 -2.99
N GLN A 176 -28.31 -18.86 -2.45
CA GLN A 176 -29.37 -19.88 -2.44
C GLN A 176 -30.60 -19.44 -1.64
N LEU A 177 -30.41 -18.74 -0.51
CA LEU A 177 -31.52 -18.15 0.24
C LEU A 177 -32.23 -17.07 -0.59
N MET A 178 -31.50 -16.21 -1.30
CA MET A 178 -32.11 -15.21 -2.18
C MET A 178 -32.90 -15.85 -3.33
N GLN A 179 -32.36 -16.89 -3.98
CA GLN A 179 -33.06 -17.63 -5.04
C GLN A 179 -34.31 -18.35 -4.51
N ALA A 180 -34.23 -18.93 -3.32
CA ALA A 180 -35.37 -19.55 -2.65
C ALA A 180 -36.47 -18.51 -2.35
N TYR A 181 -36.09 -17.34 -1.85
CA TYR A 181 -37.03 -16.24 -1.62
C TYR A 181 -37.73 -15.81 -2.91
N GLU A 182 -37.00 -15.60 -4.01
CA GLU A 182 -37.57 -15.23 -5.32
C GLU A 182 -38.55 -16.30 -5.81
N SER A 183 -38.16 -17.58 -5.74
CA SER A 183 -38.98 -18.70 -6.19
C SER A 183 -40.27 -18.85 -5.37
N PHE A 184 -40.17 -18.80 -4.04
CA PHE A 184 -41.34 -18.89 -3.17
C PHE A 184 -42.26 -17.68 -3.31
N SER A 185 -41.70 -16.48 -3.49
CA SER A 185 -42.49 -15.27 -3.72
C SER A 185 -43.32 -15.36 -5.00
N GLN A 186 -42.72 -15.82 -6.10
CA GLN A 186 -43.42 -16.01 -7.38
C GLN A 186 -44.51 -17.09 -7.29
N ALA A 187 -44.22 -18.21 -6.63
CA ALA A 187 -45.19 -19.28 -6.39
C ALA A 187 -46.37 -18.81 -5.51
N GLY A 188 -46.10 -18.00 -4.48
CA GLY A 188 -47.11 -17.40 -3.61
C GLY A 188 -48.02 -16.44 -4.36
N GLN A 189 -47.46 -15.60 -5.24
CA GLN A 189 -48.22 -14.71 -6.14
C GLN A 189 -49.15 -15.50 -7.09
N SER A 190 -48.78 -16.75 -7.41
CA SER A 190 -49.59 -17.67 -8.23
C SER A 190 -50.66 -18.42 -7.42
N GLY A 191 -50.81 -18.15 -6.12
CA GLY A 191 -51.86 -18.70 -5.26
C GLY A 191 -51.44 -19.91 -4.40
N ILE A 192 -50.16 -20.30 -4.40
CA ILE A 192 -49.67 -21.38 -3.54
C ILE A 192 -49.46 -20.81 -2.12
N ALA A 193 -50.45 -20.98 -1.24
CA ALA A 193 -50.45 -20.41 0.10
C ALA A 193 -49.23 -20.79 0.96
N ASP A 194 -48.76 -22.05 0.88
CA ASP A 194 -47.56 -22.51 1.59
C ASP A 194 -46.29 -21.77 1.13
N ALA A 195 -46.20 -21.41 -0.15
CA ALA A 195 -45.07 -20.69 -0.69
C ALA A 195 -44.96 -19.26 -0.13
N THR A 196 -46.09 -18.58 0.13
CA THR A 196 -46.09 -17.27 0.79
C THR A 196 -45.47 -17.34 2.19
N LEU A 197 -45.80 -18.38 2.96
CA LEU A 197 -45.23 -18.57 4.31
C LEU A 197 -43.72 -18.85 4.23
N LYS A 198 -43.29 -19.70 3.29
CA LYS A 198 -41.86 -19.99 3.07
C LYS A 198 -41.08 -18.76 2.65
N ALA A 199 -41.64 -17.91 1.77
CA ALA A 199 -41.00 -16.65 1.40
C ALA A 199 -40.76 -15.75 2.63
N GLN A 200 -41.74 -15.64 3.54
CA GLN A 200 -41.61 -14.87 4.78
C GLN A 200 -40.60 -15.47 5.76
N GLU A 201 -40.45 -16.79 5.81
CA GLU A 201 -39.42 -17.47 6.61
C GLU A 201 -38.01 -17.17 6.08
N VAL A 202 -37.80 -17.31 4.78
CA VAL A 202 -36.52 -17.03 4.15
C VAL A 202 -36.16 -15.56 4.26
N GLN A 203 -37.14 -14.65 4.08
CA GLN A 203 -36.91 -13.22 4.25
C GLN A 203 -36.38 -12.88 5.65
N ARG A 204 -36.92 -13.51 6.71
CA ARG A 204 -36.44 -13.32 8.08
C ARG A 204 -35.01 -13.81 8.33
N ILE A 205 -34.49 -14.71 7.48
CA ILE A 205 -33.09 -15.17 7.56
C ILE A 205 -32.17 -14.19 6.83
N LEU A 206 -32.68 -13.47 5.84
CA LEU A 206 -31.93 -12.50 5.04
C LEU A 206 -31.81 -11.11 5.68
N GLU A 207 -32.71 -10.78 6.63
CA GLU A 207 -32.71 -9.53 7.42
C GLU A 207 -31.76 -9.60 8.64
#